data_AF-A0A971B0X4-F1
#
_entry.id   AF-A0A971B0X4-F1
#
_cell.length_a   1.000
_cell.length_b   1.000
_cell.length_c   1.000
_cell.angle_alpha   90.00
_cell.angle_beta   90.00
_cell.angle_gamma   90.00
#
_symmetry.space_group_name_H-M   'P 1'
#
loop_
_entity.id
_entity.type
_entity.pdbx_description
1 polymer ?
#
loop_
_entity_poly.entity_id
_entity_poly.type
_entity_poly.pdbx_seq_one_letter_code
_entity_poly.pdbx_strand_id
1 'polypeptide(L)'
;MKKRFSRRRFLGTTAALGAGPRPWANFDYASALNEFLMLGNVATQFEETLEFDPVAMKIVNNAEADGLLRSEYREGWRLGLGSP
;
A
#
# COMPACT_ATOMS: atom_id res chain seq x y z
N MET A 1 -5.10 38.94 28.50
CA MET A 1 -4.46 37.65 28.86
C MET A 1 -4.43 36.75 27.62
N LYS A 2 -3.24 36.31 27.21
CA LYS A 2 -2.97 35.66 25.90
C LYS A 2 -3.37 34.17 25.94
N LYS A 3 -4.30 33.75 25.06
CA LYS A 3 -4.65 32.32 24.89
C LYS A 3 -3.43 31.57 24.37
N ARG A 4 -2.89 30.67 25.21
CA ARG A 4 -1.74 29.82 24.91
C ARG A 4 -2.19 28.74 23.92
N PHE A 5 -1.97 28.99 22.63
CA PHE A 5 -2.24 28.02 21.58
C PHE A 5 -1.35 26.78 21.82
N SER A 6 -1.99 25.63 22.00
CA SER A 6 -1.33 24.35 22.26
C SER A 6 -0.50 23.93 21.04
N ARG A 7 0.81 24.23 21.05
CA ARG A 7 1.79 23.73 20.07
C ARG A 7 2.13 22.26 20.35
N ARG A 8 1.14 21.36 20.28
CA ARG A 8 1.33 19.91 20.47
C ARG A 8 0.73 19.05 19.36
N ARG A 9 0.72 19.53 18.11
CA ARG A 9 0.23 18.74 16.97
C ARG A 9 1.24 18.52 15.83
N PHE A 10 2.46 19.02 15.96
CA PHE A 10 3.49 18.92 14.90
C PHE A 10 4.85 18.51 15.48
N LEU A 11 4.92 17.31 16.08
CA LEU A 11 6.19 16.67 16.48
C LEU A 11 6.50 15.43 15.62
N GLY A 12 5.94 15.34 14.41
CA GLY A 12 6.20 14.21 13.50
C GLY A 12 7.58 14.24 12.81
N THR A 13 8.31 15.35 12.88
CA THR A 13 9.56 15.54 12.12
C THR A 13 10.76 14.80 12.71
N THR A 14 10.82 14.58 14.03
CA THR A 14 11.94 13.83 14.65
C THR A 14 11.79 12.31 14.50
N ALA A 15 10.56 11.81 14.31
CA ALA A 15 10.28 10.40 14.07
C ALA A 15 10.81 9.89 12.72
N ALA A 16 10.85 10.75 11.69
CA ALA A 16 11.39 10.41 10.37
C ALA A 16 12.91 10.18 10.38
N LEU A 17 13.62 10.72 11.38
CA LEU A 17 15.08 10.61 11.52
C LEU A 17 15.51 9.46 12.45
N GLY A 18 14.61 8.52 12.77
CA GLY A 18 14.92 7.32 13.56
C GLY A 18 15.11 7.55 15.06
N ALA A 19 15.04 8.79 15.55
CA ALA A 19 15.25 9.14 16.96
C ALA A 19 13.94 9.27 17.78
N GLY A 20 12.82 8.78 17.24
CA GLY A 20 11.50 8.90 17.87
C GLY A 20 10.63 7.64 17.71
N PRO A 21 9.47 7.57 18.37
CA PRO A 21 8.52 6.47 18.21
C PRO A 21 8.11 6.32 16.74
N ARG A 22 7.79 5.08 16.32
CA ARG A 22 7.49 4.77 14.91
C ARG A 22 6.50 5.78 14.33
N PRO A 23 6.79 6.35 13.14
CA PRO A 23 5.86 7.25 12.49
C PRO A 23 4.55 6.51 12.19
N TRP A 24 3.44 7.26 12.26
CA TRP A 24 2.11 6.74 12.00
C TRP A 24 1.96 6.19 10.57
N ALA A 25 2.66 6.79 9.61
CA ALA A 25 2.73 6.35 8.22
C ALA A 25 4.03 5.57 7.94
N ASN A 26 4.29 4.51 8.73
CA ASN A 26 5.38 3.59 8.41
C ASN A 26 5.01 2.70 7.22
N PHE A 27 6.03 2.15 6.55
CA PHE A 27 5.84 1.33 5.36
C PHE A 27 5.02 0.06 5.64
N ASP A 28 5.31 -0.65 6.74
CA ASP A 28 4.61 -1.89 7.11
C ASP A 28 3.08 -1.72 7.19
N TYR A 29 2.63 -0.57 7.72
CA TYR A 29 1.21 -0.23 7.79
C TYR A 29 0.68 0.28 6.44
N ALA A 30 1.42 1.20 5.81
CA ALA A 30 0.99 1.85 4.59
C ALA A 30 0.90 0.87 3.40
N SER A 31 1.79 -0.13 3.32
CA SER A 31 1.80 -1.13 2.26
C SER A 31 0.56 -2.01 2.33
N ALA A 32 0.28 -2.61 3.50
CA ALA A 32 -0.89 -3.47 3.69
C ALA A 32 -2.22 -2.73 3.47
N LEU A 33 -2.31 -1.47 3.92
CA LEU A 33 -3.47 -0.62 3.66
C LEU A 33 -3.67 -0.36 2.17
N ASN A 34 -2.58 -0.06 1.45
CA ASN A 34 -2.63 0.19 0.02
C ASN A 34 -3.02 -1.07 -0.77
N GLU A 35 -2.48 -2.23 -0.39
CA GLU A 35 -2.85 -3.52 -0.98
C GLU A 35 -4.36 -3.79 -0.85
N PHE A 36 -4.92 -3.59 0.35
CA PHE A 36 -6.35 -3.77 0.58
C PHE A 36 -7.20 -2.77 -0.22
N LEU A 37 -6.75 -1.52 -0.33
CA LEU A 37 -7.43 -0.49 -1.11
C LEU A 37 -7.50 -0.87 -2.61
N MET A 38 -6.40 -1.38 -3.17
CA MET A 38 -6.35 -1.83 -4.56
C MET A 38 -7.23 -3.06 -4.79
N LEU A 39 -7.25 -4.00 -3.85
CA LEU A 39 -8.14 -5.16 -3.91
C LEU A 39 -9.62 -4.74 -3.91
N GLY A 40 -9.97 -3.71 -3.14
CA GLY A 40 -11.33 -3.14 -3.15
C GLY A 40 -11.77 -2.62 -4.52
N ASN A 41 -10.85 -2.05 -5.30
CA ASN A 41 -11.14 -1.61 -6.67
C ASN A 41 -11.37 -2.77 -7.65
N VAL A 42 -10.74 -3.92 -7.42
CA VAL A 42 -10.99 -5.13 -8.25
C VAL A 42 -12.30 -5.77 -7.83
N ALA A 43 -12.58 -5.84 -6.53
CA ALA A 43 -13.81 -6.42 -5.98
C ALA A 43 -15.10 -5.73 -6.45
N THR A 44 -15.05 -4.45 -6.83
CA THR A 44 -16.24 -3.74 -7.36
C THR A 44 -16.59 -4.13 -8.80
N GLN A 45 -15.70 -4.83 -9.52
CA GLN A 45 -15.89 -5.23 -10.90
C GLN A 45 -16.50 -6.64 -11.03
N PHE A 46 -16.53 -7.41 -9.95
CA PHE A 46 -17.06 -8.77 -9.92
C PHE A 46 -18.23 -8.86 -8.94
N GLU A 47 -19.27 -9.62 -9.28
CA GLU A 47 -20.44 -9.82 -8.42
C GLU A 47 -20.25 -10.95 -7.40
N GLU A 48 -19.13 -11.69 -7.48
CA GLU A 48 -18.81 -12.80 -6.60
C GLU A 48 -17.82 -12.43 -5.49
N THR A 49 -17.73 -13.29 -4.48
CA THR A 49 -16.74 -13.13 -3.41
C THR A 49 -15.36 -13.55 -3.94
N LEU A 50 -14.39 -12.65 -3.93
CA LEU A 50 -13.01 -12.94 -4.30
C LEU A 50 -12.21 -13.44 -3.09
N GLU A 51 -11.50 -14.54 -3.26
CA GLU A 51 -10.54 -15.07 -2.29
C GLU A 51 -9.13 -14.61 -2.65
N PHE A 52 -8.47 -13.89 -1.75
CA PHE A 52 -7.15 -13.30 -1.97
C PHE A 52 -6.12 -13.88 -1.01
N ASP A 53 -4.99 -14.34 -1.56
CA ASP A 53 -3.80 -14.73 -0.80
C ASP A 53 -2.82 -13.54 -0.71
N PRO A 54 -2.65 -12.92 0.48
CA PRO A 54 -1.77 -11.77 0.66
C PRO A 54 -0.28 -12.12 0.60
N VAL A 55 0.10 -13.40 0.77
CA VAL A 55 1.50 -13.83 0.70
C VAL A 55 1.91 -14.03 -0.75
N ALA A 56 1.06 -14.70 -1.54
CA ALA A 56 1.30 -14.90 -2.96
C ALA A 56 0.94 -13.66 -3.82
N MET A 57 0.22 -12.69 -3.24
CA MET A 57 -0.40 -11.56 -3.93
C MET A 57 -1.20 -12.01 -5.15
N LYS A 58 -2.19 -12.88 -4.89
CA LYS A 58 -2.97 -13.55 -5.93
C LYS A 58 -4.43 -13.73 -5.54
N ILE A 59 -5.34 -13.58 -6.50
CA ILE A 59 -6.72 -14.05 -6.35
C ILE A 59 -6.79 -15.52 -6.75
N VAL A 60 -7.28 -16.39 -5.86
CA VAL A 60 -7.20 -17.85 -6.03
C VAL A 60 -8.39 -18.44 -6.75
N ASN A 61 -9.56 -17.79 -6.68
CA ASN A 61 -10.82 -18.32 -7.17
C ASN A 61 -11.29 -17.73 -8.51
N ASN A 62 -10.72 -16.60 -8.96
CA ASN A 62 -11.06 -15.99 -10.26
C ASN A 62 -9.78 -15.51 -10.98
N ALA A 63 -9.48 -16.15 -12.12
CA ALA A 63 -8.30 -15.84 -12.93
C ALA A 63 -8.39 -14.52 -13.70
N GLU A 64 -9.59 -14.07 -14.05
CA GLU A 64 -9.82 -12.78 -14.71
C GLU A 64 -9.55 -11.65 -13.71
N ALA A 65 -10.06 -11.78 -12.49
CA ALA A 65 -9.79 -10.85 -11.40
C ALA A 65 -8.29 -10.81 -11.02
N ASP A 66 -7.62 -11.97 -10.98
CA ASP A 66 -6.17 -12.04 -10.78
C ASP A 66 -5.38 -11.33 -11.90
N GLY A 67 -5.87 -11.42 -13.14
CA GLY A 67 -5.31 -10.71 -14.29
C GLY A 67 -5.34 -9.19 -14.13
N LEU A 68 -6.39 -8.65 -13.50
CA LEU A 68 -6.53 -7.21 -13.27
C LEU A 68 -5.59 -6.66 -12.17
N LEU A 69 -5.00 -7.52 -11.34
CA LEU A 69 -4.03 -7.10 -10.33
C LEU A 69 -2.69 -6.66 -10.95
N ARG A 70 -2.38 -7.09 -12.17
CA ARG A 70 -1.13 -6.78 -12.85
C ARG A 70 -1.40 -6.01 -14.14
N SER A 71 -0.80 -4.83 -14.28
CA SER A 71 -0.74 -4.16 -15.58
C SER A 71 0.43 -4.71 -16.39
N GLU A 72 0.26 -4.79 -17.70
CA GLU A 72 1.39 -5.05 -18.59
C GLU A 72 2.46 -3.97 -18.45
N TYR A 73 3.71 -4.39 -18.38
CA TYR A 73 4.82 -3.47 -18.37
C TYR A 73 4.93 -2.84 -19.78
N ARG A 74 4.92 -1.50 -19.87
CA ARG A 74 5.17 -0.78 -21.12
C ARG A 74 6.48 -1.22 -21.78
N GLU A 75 6.45 -1.38 -23.10
CA GLU A 75 7.65 -1.71 -23.90
C GLU A 75 8.84 -0.76 -23.62
N GLY A 76 10.03 -1.34 -23.53
CA GLY A 76 11.29 -0.62 -23.27
C GLY A 76 11.57 -0.37 -21.80
N TRP A 77 10.59 -0.55 -20.92
CA TRP A 77 10.82 -0.56 -19.50
C TRP A 77 10.69 -2.00 -19.00
N ARG A 78 11.74 -2.50 -18.34
CA ARG A 78 11.74 -3.79 -17.66
C ARG A 78 12.28 -3.54 -16.27
N LEU A 79 11.69 -4.17 -15.26
CA LEU A 79 12.32 -4.24 -13.95
C LEU A 79 13.65 -4.97 -14.13
N GLY A 80 14.75 -4.22 -14.03
CA GLY A 80 16.10 -4.75 -14.15
C GLY A 80 16.42 -5.67 -12.97
N LEU A 81 15.96 -6.91 -13.02
CA LEU A 81 16.50 -7.98 -12.20
C LEU A 81 17.68 -8.57 -12.98
N GLY A 82 18.88 -8.03 -12.71
CA GLY A 82 20.14 -8.54 -13.24
C GLY A 82 21.05 -7.44 -13.81
N SER A 83 21.77 -6.74 -12.93
CA SER A 83 23.20 -6.50 -13.23
C SER A 83 23.88 -7.89 -13.21
N PRO A 84 24.81 -8.21 -14.12
CA PRO A 84 25.57 -9.46 -14.02
C PRO A 84 26.30 -9.58 -12.69
#